data_AF-Q1Q9W3-F1
#
_entry.id   AF-Q1Q9W3-F1
#
_cell.length_a   1.000
_cell.length_b   1.000
_cell.length_c   1.000
_cell.angle_alpha   90.00
_cell.angle_beta   90.00
_cell.angle_gamma   90.00
#
_symmetry.space_group_name_H-M   'P 1'
#
loop_
_entity.id
_entity.type
_entity.pdbx_description
1 polymer ?
#
loop_
_entity_poly.entity_id
_entity_poly.type
_entity_poly.pdbx_seq_one_letter_code
_entity_poly.pdbx_strand_id
1 'polypeptide(L)'
;MVIKQKLRTILYTKPYYGQRSSCIFSQLVRARQRSILEEWPPSSARDLLALADASEQDYPNSRHAYLDAAQQKYVHAVVYETARRIGFSDIKNKAETVTHPSWQQIYPKVCQEYSNGATFVLPQSRQIAHKHILMSNDSPMAATVDKFLKGFGRQSI
;
A
#
# COMPACT_ATOMS: atom_id res chain seq x y z
N MET A 1 -29.81 -28.70 -33.67
CA MET A 1 -30.04 -27.26 -33.95
C MET A 1 -31.03 -26.67 -32.94
N VAL A 2 -30.72 -26.66 -31.64
CA VAL A 2 -31.66 -26.18 -30.58
C VAL A 2 -30.97 -25.34 -29.47
N ILE A 3 -29.64 -25.32 -29.38
CA ILE A 3 -28.96 -24.70 -28.22
C ILE A 3 -28.64 -23.21 -28.42
N LYS A 4 -28.72 -22.69 -29.66
CA LYS A 4 -28.37 -21.28 -29.96
C LYS A 4 -29.44 -20.24 -29.55
N GLN A 5 -30.64 -20.65 -29.14
CA GLN A 5 -31.72 -19.71 -28.83
C GLN A 5 -31.74 -19.24 -27.36
N LYS A 6 -31.17 -20.02 -26.42
CA LYS A 6 -31.37 -19.77 -24.98
C LYS A 6 -30.43 -18.74 -24.35
N LEU A 7 -29.42 -18.27 -25.10
CA LEU A 7 -28.48 -17.23 -24.65
C LEU A 7 -28.89 -15.79 -25.02
N ARG A 8 -29.95 -15.59 -25.83
CA ARG A 8 -30.41 -14.25 -26.20
C ARG A 8 -31.33 -13.57 -25.17
N THR A 9 -31.93 -14.32 -24.25
CA THR A 9 -32.99 -13.76 -23.39
C THR A 9 -32.49 -13.12 -22.10
N ILE A 10 -31.22 -13.31 -21.71
CA ILE A 10 -30.67 -12.70 -20.48
C ILE A 10 -30.05 -11.31 -20.74
N LEU A 11 -29.85 -10.92 -22.01
CA LEU A 11 -29.12 -9.69 -22.38
C LEU A 11 -29.99 -8.44 -22.56
N TYR A 12 -31.28 -8.46 -22.21
CA TYR A 12 -32.21 -7.35 -22.45
C TYR A 12 -33.04 -6.91 -21.25
N THR A 13 -32.52 -7.06 -20.03
CA THR A 13 -33.10 -6.40 -18.85
C THR A 13 -32.33 -5.12 -18.57
N LYS A 14 -32.96 -3.97 -18.87
CA LYS A 14 -32.46 -2.63 -18.50
C LYS A 14 -32.21 -2.59 -16.98
N PRO A 15 -30.98 -2.33 -16.51
CA PRO A 15 -30.76 -2.13 -15.08
C PRO A 15 -31.26 -0.74 -14.67
N TYR A 16 -32.13 -0.72 -13.66
CA TYR A 16 -32.57 0.47 -12.95
C TYR A 16 -31.35 1.25 -12.40
N TYR A 17 -31.38 2.57 -12.56
CA TYR A 17 -30.33 3.49 -12.13
C TYR A 17 -30.22 3.52 -10.61
N GLY A 18 -29.00 3.33 -10.11
CA GLY A 18 -28.71 3.47 -8.69
C GLY A 18 -27.28 3.05 -8.32
N GLN A 19 -26.29 3.77 -8.85
CA GLN A 19 -24.87 3.87 -8.40
C GLN A 19 -24.02 2.59 -8.17
N ARG A 20 -24.58 1.38 -8.10
CA ARG A 20 -23.85 0.09 -8.04
C ARG A 20 -23.51 -0.46 -9.44
N SER A 21 -24.21 -0.01 -10.48
CA SER A 21 -24.15 -0.61 -11.83
C SER A 21 -22.89 -0.23 -12.63
N SER A 22 -22.24 0.90 -12.33
CA SER A 22 -21.05 1.35 -13.06
C SER A 22 -19.85 0.42 -12.84
N CYS A 23 -19.64 -0.03 -11.59
CA CYS A 23 -18.54 -0.93 -11.24
C CYS A 23 -18.73 -2.32 -11.89
N ILE A 24 -19.92 -2.89 -11.78
CA ILE A 24 -20.24 -4.23 -12.32
C ILE A 24 -20.11 -4.26 -13.84
N PHE A 25 -20.58 -3.21 -14.53
CA PHE A 25 -20.47 -3.14 -15.99
C PHE A 25 -19.01 -3.05 -16.46
N SER A 26 -18.19 -2.22 -15.82
CA SER A 26 -16.77 -2.10 -16.17
C SER A 26 -15.98 -3.39 -15.91
N GLN A 27 -16.26 -4.09 -14.81
CA GLN A 27 -15.68 -5.40 -14.51
C GLN A 27 -16.06 -6.46 -15.58
N LEU A 28 -17.33 -6.49 -16.00
CA LEU A 28 -17.79 -7.42 -17.04
C LEU A 28 -17.17 -7.14 -18.41
N VAL A 29 -17.02 -5.87 -18.79
CA VAL A 29 -16.34 -5.49 -20.04
C VAL A 29 -14.89 -5.96 -20.03
N ARG A 30 -14.19 -5.81 -18.89
CA ARG A 30 -12.81 -6.26 -18.72
C ARG A 30 -12.67 -7.79 -18.73
N ALA A 31 -13.52 -8.50 -17.97
CA ALA A 31 -13.56 -9.96 -17.99
C ALA A 31 -13.78 -10.49 -19.40
N ARG A 32 -14.71 -9.87 -20.15
CA ARG A 32 -14.99 -10.23 -21.54
C ARG A 32 -13.79 -10.04 -22.45
N GLN A 33 -13.02 -8.95 -22.29
CA GLN A 33 -11.81 -8.74 -23.08
C GLN A 33 -10.75 -9.82 -22.80
N ARG A 34 -10.60 -10.22 -21.53
CA ARG A 34 -9.62 -11.22 -21.11
C ARG A 34 -10.02 -12.65 -21.49
N SER A 35 -11.31 -12.98 -21.41
CA SER A 35 -11.79 -14.30 -21.85
C SER A 35 -11.59 -14.56 -23.35
N ILE A 36 -11.35 -13.52 -24.16
CA ILE A 36 -10.99 -13.67 -25.57
C ILE A 36 -9.52 -14.09 -25.73
N LEU A 37 -8.66 -13.73 -24.77
CA LEU A 37 -7.24 -14.02 -24.79
C LEU A 37 -6.88 -15.37 -24.15
N GLU A 38 -7.77 -15.92 -23.32
CA GLU A 38 -7.59 -17.25 -22.76
C GLU A 38 -7.92 -18.36 -23.76
N GLU A 39 -7.18 -19.46 -23.69
CA GLU A 39 -7.38 -20.65 -24.51
C GLU A 39 -8.73 -21.34 -24.23
N TRP A 40 -9.23 -21.22 -22.98
CA TRP A 40 -10.47 -21.86 -22.54
C TRP A 40 -11.48 -20.82 -22.07
N PRO A 41 -12.75 -20.90 -22.53
CA PRO A 41 -13.76 -19.98 -22.05
C PRO A 41 -14.08 -20.25 -20.57
N PRO A 42 -14.35 -19.21 -19.78
CA PRO A 42 -14.69 -19.37 -18.37
C PRO A 42 -15.97 -20.21 -18.24
N SER A 43 -15.90 -21.23 -17.40
CA SER A 43 -16.96 -22.23 -17.25
C SER A 43 -18.11 -21.74 -16.36
N SER A 44 -17.84 -20.76 -15.50
CA SER A 44 -18.77 -20.22 -14.52
C SER A 44 -18.71 -18.70 -14.40
N ALA A 45 -19.76 -18.11 -13.83
CA ALA A 45 -19.77 -16.68 -13.50
C ALA A 45 -18.67 -16.30 -12.49
N ARG A 46 -18.24 -17.25 -11.65
CA ARG A 46 -17.13 -17.06 -10.71
C ARG A 46 -15.80 -16.93 -11.43
N ASP A 47 -15.58 -17.74 -12.46
CA ASP A 47 -14.37 -17.69 -13.28
C ASP A 47 -14.31 -16.37 -14.05
N LEU A 48 -15.44 -15.93 -14.60
CA LEU A 48 -15.55 -14.60 -15.23
C LEU A 48 -15.21 -13.45 -14.28
N LEU A 49 -15.65 -13.52 -13.01
CA LEU A 49 -15.30 -12.51 -12.00
C LEU A 49 -13.81 -12.56 -11.65
N ALA A 50 -13.23 -13.76 -11.51
CA ALA A 50 -11.80 -13.92 -11.29
C ALA A 50 -10.96 -13.29 -12.42
N LEU A 51 -11.43 -13.37 -13.66
CA LEU A 51 -10.79 -12.71 -14.81
C LEU A 51 -10.89 -11.17 -14.76
N ALA A 52 -11.98 -10.62 -14.24
CA ALA A 52 -12.11 -9.17 -14.02
C ALA A 52 -11.16 -8.69 -12.91
N ASP A 53 -11.04 -9.49 -11.85
CA ASP A 53 -10.32 -9.17 -10.62
C ASP A 53 -8.82 -9.39 -10.72
N ALA A 54 -8.36 -10.23 -11.65
CA ALA A 54 -6.94 -10.43 -11.96
C ALA A 54 -6.28 -9.18 -12.59
N SER A 55 -6.80 -7.98 -12.38
CA SER A 55 -6.04 -6.78 -12.71
C SER A 55 -4.74 -6.87 -11.94
N GLU A 56 -3.62 -6.76 -12.65
CA GLU A 56 -2.29 -6.55 -12.08
C GLU A 56 -2.33 -5.20 -11.35
N GLN A 57 -2.95 -5.19 -10.17
CA GLN A 57 -2.83 -4.09 -9.26
C GLN A 57 -1.43 -4.22 -8.67
N ASP A 58 -0.52 -3.43 -9.20
CA ASP A 58 0.84 -3.27 -8.69
C ASP A 58 0.88 -2.82 -7.21
N TYR A 59 -0.28 -2.43 -6.66
CA TYR A 59 -0.45 -1.98 -5.29
C TYR A 59 -1.35 -2.92 -4.47
N PRO A 60 -1.05 -3.09 -3.16
CA PRO A 60 -1.79 -3.98 -2.29
C PRO A 60 -3.25 -3.54 -2.06
N ASN A 61 -4.08 -4.49 -1.62
CA ASN A 61 -5.44 -4.20 -1.18
C ASN A 61 -5.43 -3.14 -0.06
N SER A 62 -6.32 -2.13 -0.15
CA SER A 62 -6.42 -1.01 0.80
C SER A 62 -6.44 -1.44 2.27
N ARG A 63 -7.18 -2.51 2.61
CA ARG A 63 -7.27 -3.00 3.99
C ARG A 63 -5.94 -3.57 4.48
N HIS A 64 -5.27 -4.35 3.63
CA HIS A 64 -3.97 -4.93 3.96
C HIS A 64 -2.90 -3.84 4.06
N ALA A 65 -2.91 -2.90 3.12
CA ALA A 65 -2.04 -1.73 3.11
C ALA A 65 -2.17 -0.89 4.39
N TYR A 66 -3.39 -0.72 4.91
CA TYR A 66 -3.62 -0.03 6.18
C TYR A 66 -2.99 -0.76 7.36
N LEU A 67 -3.16 -2.09 7.45
CA LEU A 67 -2.59 -2.90 8.52
C LEU A 67 -1.05 -2.87 8.48
N ASP A 68 -0.46 -2.96 7.29
CA ASP A 68 0.98 -2.84 7.10
C ASP A 68 1.49 -1.45 7.51
N ALA A 69 0.76 -0.39 7.12
CA ALA A 69 1.08 0.98 7.48
C ALA A 69 1.01 1.22 9.00
N ALA A 70 0.06 0.60 9.69
CA ALA A 70 -0.05 0.64 11.15
C ALA A 70 1.12 -0.05 11.84
N GLN A 71 1.67 -1.10 11.22
CA GLN A 71 2.91 -1.76 11.66
C GLN A 71 4.19 -1.02 11.21
N GLN A 72 4.06 0.17 10.60
CA GLN A 72 5.16 0.95 10.03
C GLN A 72 5.95 0.19 8.95
N LYS A 73 5.30 -0.78 8.29
CA LYS A 73 5.84 -1.52 7.15
C LYS A 73 5.29 -0.93 5.86
N TYR A 74 6.16 -0.36 5.04
CA TYR A 74 5.76 0.27 3.79
C TYR A 74 6.28 -0.55 2.61
N VAL A 75 5.44 -1.44 2.10
CA VAL A 75 5.77 -2.33 0.97
C VAL A 75 5.77 -1.58 -0.36
N HIS A 76 4.91 -0.57 -0.51
CA HIS A 76 4.72 0.16 -1.76
C HIS A 76 4.69 1.67 -1.53
N ALA A 77 5.13 2.45 -2.52
CA ALA A 77 5.27 3.91 -2.41
C ALA A 77 3.92 4.63 -2.20
N VAL A 78 2.86 4.09 -2.80
CA VAL A 78 1.47 4.53 -2.56
C VAL A 78 1.09 4.42 -1.09
N VAL A 79 1.47 3.33 -0.41
CA VAL A 79 1.15 3.12 1.01
C VAL A 79 1.88 4.15 1.87
N TYR A 80 3.14 4.41 1.55
CA TYR A 80 3.97 5.40 2.23
C TYR A 80 3.39 6.82 2.09
N GLU A 81 3.02 7.24 0.88
CA GLU A 81 2.44 8.57 0.66
C GLU A 81 1.05 8.71 1.28
N THR A 82 0.24 7.65 1.27
CA THR A 82 -1.05 7.63 1.97
C THR A 82 -0.85 7.84 3.48
N ALA A 83 0.10 7.10 4.07
CA ALA A 83 0.44 7.22 5.48
C ALA A 83 1.02 8.61 5.83
N ARG A 84 1.81 9.20 4.92
CA ARG A 84 2.35 10.55 5.06
C ARG A 84 1.26 11.62 5.07
N ARG A 85 0.24 11.51 4.19
CA ARG A 85 -0.89 12.46 4.12
C ARG A 85 -1.79 12.42 5.35
N ILE A 86 -1.96 11.25 5.96
CA ILE A 86 -2.75 11.09 7.19
C ILE A 86 -1.92 11.47 8.42
N GLY A 87 -0.64 11.14 8.41
CA GLY A 87 0.28 11.31 9.53
C GLY A 87 0.67 9.96 10.13
N PHE A 88 1.98 9.68 10.15
CA PHE A 88 2.51 8.42 10.68
C PHE A 88 2.17 8.19 12.17
N SER A 89 2.25 9.26 12.97
CA SER A 89 1.90 9.21 14.40
C SER A 89 0.42 8.90 14.61
N ASP A 90 -0.43 9.46 13.75
CA ASP A 90 -1.88 9.32 13.88
C ASP A 90 -2.31 7.88 13.59
N ILE A 91 -1.77 7.27 12.54
CA ILE A 91 -2.06 5.87 12.21
C ILE A 91 -1.58 4.92 13.33
N LYS A 92 -0.46 5.23 13.98
CA LYS A 92 0.11 4.39 15.04
C LYS A 92 -0.65 4.51 16.38
N ASN A 93 -1.02 5.73 16.75
CA ASN A 93 -1.46 6.03 18.12
C ASN A 93 -2.97 6.18 18.26
N LYS A 94 -3.70 6.48 17.17
CA LYS A 94 -5.15 6.68 17.23
C LYS A 94 -5.90 5.37 16.97
N ALA A 95 -7.14 5.33 17.46
CA ALA A 95 -8.05 4.21 17.20
C ALA A 95 -8.37 4.09 15.71
N GLU A 96 -8.50 2.85 15.24
CA GLU A 96 -8.84 2.53 13.86
C GLU A 96 -10.14 3.20 13.38
N THR A 97 -11.10 3.41 14.28
CA THR A 97 -12.37 4.09 13.99
C THR A 97 -12.19 5.51 13.47
N VAL A 98 -11.07 6.17 13.79
CA VAL A 98 -10.75 7.53 13.37
C VAL A 98 -9.89 7.55 12.11
N THR A 99 -8.88 6.68 12.04
CA THR A 99 -7.86 6.70 10.98
C THR A 99 -8.29 5.92 9.73
N HIS A 100 -9.06 4.84 9.88
CA HIS A 100 -9.50 4.01 8.78
C HIS A 100 -10.43 4.73 7.79
N PRO A 101 -11.42 5.55 8.22
CA PRO A 101 -12.23 6.34 7.29
C PRO A 101 -11.39 7.32 6.46
N SER A 102 -10.41 8.00 7.08
CA SER A 102 -9.49 8.89 6.36
C SER A 102 -8.62 8.12 5.36
N TRP A 103 -8.15 6.92 5.75
CA TRP A 103 -7.43 6.03 4.85
C TRP A 103 -8.25 5.64 3.62
N GLN A 104 -9.51 5.22 3.82
CA GLN A 104 -10.40 4.83 2.73
C GLN A 104 -10.68 5.97 1.73
N GLN A 105 -10.61 7.23 2.18
CA GLN A 105 -10.79 8.39 1.30
C GLN A 105 -9.52 8.79 0.54
N ILE A 106 -8.36 8.66 1.17
CA ILE A 106 -7.08 9.14 0.62
C ILE A 106 -6.43 8.07 -0.27
N TYR A 107 -6.41 6.81 0.16
CA TYR A 107 -5.79 5.71 -0.57
C TYR A 107 -6.21 5.62 -2.05
N PRO A 108 -7.52 5.63 -2.43
CA PRO A 108 -7.90 5.56 -3.83
C PRO A 108 -7.44 6.78 -4.64
N LYS A 109 -7.36 7.98 -4.03
CA LYS A 109 -6.85 9.18 -4.69
C LYS A 109 -5.36 9.04 -5.01
N VAL A 110 -4.58 8.54 -4.05
CA VAL A 110 -3.14 8.28 -4.25
C VAL A 110 -2.93 7.19 -5.30
N CYS A 111 -3.73 6.12 -5.30
CA CYS A 111 -3.68 5.10 -6.37
C CYS A 111 -3.99 5.71 -7.75
N GLN A 112 -4.97 6.63 -7.83
CA GLN A 112 -5.32 7.31 -9.07
C GLN A 112 -4.19 8.22 -9.55
N GLU A 113 -3.60 9.02 -8.66
CA GLU A 113 -2.43 9.85 -8.96
C GLU A 113 -1.26 8.99 -9.47
N TYR A 114 -1.00 7.86 -8.82
CA TYR A 114 0.02 6.90 -9.25
C TYR A 114 -0.27 6.37 -10.67
N SER A 115 -1.51 5.96 -10.93
CA SER A 115 -1.92 5.48 -12.26
C SER A 115 -1.83 6.56 -13.34
N ASN A 116 -1.91 7.83 -12.96
CA ASN A 116 -1.74 8.98 -13.85
C ASN A 116 -0.26 9.34 -14.06
N GLY A 117 0.68 8.58 -13.50
CA GLY A 117 2.13 8.77 -13.66
C GLY A 117 2.82 9.56 -12.56
N ALA A 118 2.14 9.83 -11.42
CA ALA A 118 2.81 10.46 -10.28
C ALA A 118 3.90 9.53 -9.71
N THR A 119 5.13 10.05 -9.60
CA THR A 119 6.25 9.30 -9.04
C THR A 119 6.31 9.49 -7.53
N PHE A 120 6.12 8.39 -6.78
CA PHE A 120 6.28 8.39 -5.32
C PHE A 120 7.59 7.71 -4.94
N VAL A 121 8.38 8.34 -4.07
CA VAL A 121 9.69 7.83 -3.67
C VAL A 121 9.60 7.33 -2.24
N LEU A 122 9.87 6.03 -2.06
CA LEU A 122 10.13 5.46 -0.75
C LEU A 122 11.53 5.92 -0.30
N PRO A 123 11.67 6.58 0.86
CA PRO A 123 12.99 6.92 1.36
C PRO A 123 13.74 5.63 1.68
N GLN A 124 14.77 5.32 0.90
CA GLN A 124 15.76 4.34 1.32
C GLN A 124 16.40 4.86 2.61
N SER A 125 16.37 4.04 3.65
CA SER A 125 16.97 4.36 4.95
C SER A 125 18.44 4.71 4.75
N ARG A 126 18.76 6.01 4.80
CA ARG A 126 20.14 6.48 4.80
C ARG A 126 20.72 6.11 6.16
N GLN A 127 21.30 4.91 6.26
CA GLN A 127 22.16 4.59 7.38
C GLN A 127 23.27 5.64 7.39
N ILE A 128 23.26 6.52 8.39
CA ILE A 128 24.35 7.46 8.58
C ILE A 128 25.54 6.59 8.98
N ALA A 129 26.45 6.36 8.03
CA ALA A 129 27.70 5.69 8.32
C ALA A 129 28.44 6.55 9.35
N HIS A 130 28.37 6.14 10.62
CA HIS A 130 29.05 6.82 11.70
C HIS A 130 30.55 6.53 11.53
N LYS A 131 31.24 7.38 10.78
CA LYS A 131 32.71 7.37 10.76
C LYS A 131 33.14 7.81 12.14
N HIS A 132 33.58 6.87 12.96
CA HIS A 132 34.18 7.16 14.25
C HIS A 132 35.46 7.98 14.00
N ILE A 133 35.35 9.30 14.06
CA ILE A 133 36.50 10.19 14.08
C ILE A 133 37.07 10.03 15.50
N LEU A 134 38.19 9.33 15.62
CA LEU A 134 38.95 9.28 16.87
C LEU A 134 39.18 10.72 17.32
N MET A 135 38.72 11.06 18.53
CA MET A 135 38.96 12.38 19.11
C MET A 135 40.47 12.66 19.09
N SER A 136 40.85 13.84 18.59
CA SER A 136 42.23 14.31 18.70
C SER A 136 42.60 14.44 20.18
N ASN A 137 43.74 13.88 20.58
CA ASN A 137 44.23 13.87 21.96
C ASN A 137 44.49 15.29 22.52
N ASP A 138 44.56 16.30 21.65
CA ASP A 138 44.80 17.70 22.03
C ASP A 138 43.51 18.45 22.38
N SER A 139 42.34 17.79 22.30
CA SER A 139 41.07 18.42 22.67
C SER A 139 40.96 18.55 24.19
N PRO A 140 40.57 19.73 24.73
CA PRO A 140 40.33 19.91 26.16
C PRO A 140 39.21 19.01 26.69
N MET A 141 38.33 18.49 25.82
CA MET A 141 37.36 17.46 26.19
C MET A 141 37.99 16.10 26.48
N ALA A 142 39.10 15.73 25.84
CA ALA A 142 39.80 14.47 26.11
C ALA A 142 40.31 14.41 27.56
N ALA A 143 40.94 15.50 28.03
CA ALA A 143 41.39 15.63 29.41
C ALA A 143 40.23 15.61 30.43
N THR A 144 39.07 16.15 30.05
CA THR A 144 37.86 16.15 30.89
C THR A 144 37.26 14.75 31.02
N VAL A 145 37.18 14.01 29.92
CA VAL A 145 36.71 12.62 29.90
C VAL A 145 37.67 11.71 30.68
N ASP A 146 38.98 11.88 30.54
CA ASP A 146 39.98 11.14 31.31
C ASP A 146 39.88 11.42 32.81
N LYS A 147 39.67 12.67 33.20
CA LYS A 147 39.48 13.06 34.61
C LYS A 147 38.19 12.46 35.17
N PHE A 148 37.13 12.40 34.36
CA PHE A 148 35.87 11.76 34.72
C PHE A 148 36.05 10.26 34.92
N LEU A 149 36.65 9.55 33.96
CA LEU A 149 36.90 8.10 34.05
C LEU A 149 37.82 7.73 35.21
N LYS A 150 38.86 8.53 35.49
CA LYS A 150 39.71 8.35 36.68
C LYS A 150 38.93 8.50 38.00
N GLY A 151 37.85 9.28 38.02
CA GLY A 151 36.97 9.44 39.17
C GLY A 151 36.18 8.17 39.51
N PHE A 152 35.84 7.36 38.51
CA PHE A 152 35.11 6.09 38.69
C PHE A 152 36.02 4.87 38.87
N GLY A 153 37.32 4.99 38.53
CA GLY A 153 38.28 3.88 38.55
C GLY A 153 38.90 3.52 39.91
N ARG A 154 38.40 4.04 41.03
CA ARG A 154 38.84 3.64 42.39
C ARG A 154 37.70 3.03 43.20
N GLN A 155 37.24 1.88 42.77
CA GLN A 155 36.64 0.89 43.67
C GLN A 155 37.20 -0.49 43.31
N SER A 156 38.40 -0.77 43.79
CA SER A 156 38.84 -2.14 44.02
C SER A 156 39.35 -2.21 45.46
N ILE A 157 38.51 -2.81 46.31
CA ILE A 157 38.71 -3.28 47.69
C ILE A 157 38.70 -2.18 48.75
#